data_AF-A0A4Z0PD44-F1
#
_entry.id   AF-A0A4Z0PD44-F1
#
_cell.length_a   1.000
_cell.length_b   1.000
_cell.length_c   1.000
_cell.angle_alpha   90.00
_cell.angle_beta   90.00
_cell.angle_gamma   90.00
#
_symmetry.space_group_name_H-M   'P 1'
#
loop_
_entity.id
_entity.type
_entity.pdbx_description
1 polymer ?
#
loop_
_entity_poly.entity_id
_entity_poly.type
_entity_poly.pdbx_seq_one_letter_code
_entity_poly.pdbx_strand_id
1 'polypeptide(L)'
;MSAPGNDVFLQKTDDELRYLVAHSEFYHSALIMAATQELRRRGIQLPTTPPPPSAPPLPYDYEEPEPAAWKRWLPVALGLVLLVITGWLVLRPKAQPVAKPVSTAPIVLEAVRAQRLPDFEAETKAQVQLVRQQLSAADRADTTATGRYLRMARRYFLAENQSAYLTNIAKGDSAAGTFPGQIDLTLERISWFMKAKAYNQHLHPVMEERLDLMQQALVLRQNSLLNFKSRYESGRPMMDRDMNRADFEATDISNELRGKASERAPIQGNITDL
;
A
#
# COMPACT_ATOMS: atom_id res chain seq x y z
N MET A 1 -4.74 -22.36 2.89
CA MET A 1 -3.73 -22.64 1.84
C MET A 1 -2.52 -21.78 2.16
N SER A 2 -1.46 -22.40 2.65
CA SER A 2 -0.28 -21.73 3.20
C SER A 2 0.62 -21.26 2.07
N ALA A 3 1.01 -19.98 2.10
CA ALA A 3 1.94 -19.41 1.13
C ALA A 3 3.36 -19.98 1.34
N PRO A 4 4.02 -20.57 0.33
CA PRO A 4 5.38 -21.09 0.43
C PRO A 4 6.47 -20.00 0.39
N GLY A 5 6.16 -18.76 0.78
CA GLY A 5 7.03 -17.59 0.58
C GLY A 5 8.13 -17.37 1.62
N ASN A 6 7.98 -17.90 2.83
CA ASN A 6 8.94 -17.63 3.93
C ASN A 6 10.24 -18.45 3.82
N ASP A 7 10.23 -19.59 3.15
CA ASP A 7 11.37 -20.52 3.13
C ASP A 7 12.51 -20.04 2.21
N VAL A 8 12.18 -19.27 1.18
CA VAL A 8 13.14 -18.79 0.18
C VAL A 8 14.10 -17.76 0.75
N PHE A 9 13.69 -16.96 1.74
CA PHE A 9 14.53 -15.92 2.34
C PHE A 9 15.46 -16.46 3.43
N LEU A 10 15.14 -17.60 4.04
CA LEU A 10 16.03 -18.28 4.99
C LEU A 10 17.32 -18.76 4.30
N GLN A 11 17.23 -19.12 3.01
CA GLN A 11 18.33 -19.65 2.22
C GLN A 11 19.21 -18.55 1.59
N LYS A 12 18.78 -17.28 1.63
CA LYS A 12 19.52 -16.15 1.04
C LYS A 12 20.61 -15.63 1.96
N THR A 13 21.73 -15.22 1.37
CA THR A 13 22.85 -14.61 2.12
C THR A 13 22.51 -13.18 2.54
N ASP A 14 23.20 -12.68 3.56
CA ASP A 14 22.97 -11.34 4.08
C ASP A 14 23.24 -10.24 3.05
N ASP A 15 24.20 -10.46 2.16
CA ASP A 15 24.52 -9.54 1.06
C ASP A 15 23.44 -9.53 -0.02
N GLU A 16 22.85 -10.69 -0.33
CA GLU A 16 21.71 -10.78 -1.25
C GLU A 16 20.48 -10.07 -0.69
N LEU A 17 20.21 -10.22 0.61
CA LEU A 17 19.11 -9.52 1.27
C LEU A 17 19.36 -8.00 1.29
N ARG A 18 20.60 -7.54 1.55
CA ARG A 18 20.94 -6.11 1.46
C ARG A 18 20.78 -5.58 0.05
N TYR A 19 21.16 -6.36 -0.97
CA TYR A 19 21.00 -5.97 -2.37
C TYR A 19 19.54 -5.75 -2.75
N LEU A 20 18.64 -6.64 -2.30
CA LEU A 20 17.19 -6.53 -2.53
C LEU A 20 16.60 -5.26 -1.90
N VAL A 21 17.08 -4.88 -0.72
CA VAL A 21 16.63 -3.65 -0.04
C VAL A 21 17.23 -2.40 -0.70
N ALA A 22 18.52 -2.43 -1.07
CA ALA A 22 19.20 -1.30 -1.68
C ALA A 22 18.65 -0.94 -3.07
N HIS A 23 18.11 -1.93 -3.79
CA HIS A 23 17.56 -1.81 -5.14
C HIS A 23 16.04 -1.98 -5.14
N SER A 24 15.38 -1.40 -4.14
CA SER A 24 13.94 -1.51 -3.93
C SER A 24 13.08 -1.15 -5.15
N GLU A 25 13.61 -0.33 -6.05
CA GLU A 25 12.98 0.09 -7.30
C GLU A 25 12.78 -1.05 -8.31
N PHE A 26 13.57 -2.11 -8.24
CA PHE A 26 13.50 -3.25 -9.19
C PHE A 26 12.74 -4.45 -8.62
N TYR A 27 12.38 -4.42 -7.34
CA TYR A 27 11.80 -5.57 -6.63
C TYR A 27 10.42 -5.27 -6.08
N HIS A 28 9.65 -6.33 -5.88
CA HIS A 28 8.31 -6.18 -5.32
C HIS A 28 8.37 -5.84 -3.83
N SER A 29 7.51 -4.91 -3.40
CA SER A 29 7.41 -4.44 -2.00
C SER A 29 7.33 -5.56 -0.96
N ALA A 30 6.55 -6.62 -1.19
CA ALA A 30 6.46 -7.73 -0.23
C ALA A 30 7.78 -8.51 -0.13
N LEU A 31 8.56 -8.62 -1.21
CA LEU A 31 9.89 -9.23 -1.18
C LEU A 31 10.88 -8.34 -0.42
N ILE A 32 10.78 -7.03 -0.61
CA ILE A 32 11.61 -6.04 0.11
C ILE A 32 11.25 -6.05 1.59
N MET A 33 9.96 -6.10 1.95
CA MET A 33 9.50 -6.21 3.33
C MET A 33 9.99 -7.50 3.98
N ALA A 34 9.82 -8.66 3.32
CA ALA A 34 10.32 -9.94 3.81
C ALA A 34 11.85 -9.95 3.96
N ALA A 35 12.59 -9.40 2.99
CA ALA A 35 14.05 -9.28 3.07
C ALA A 35 14.50 -8.34 4.20
N THR A 36 13.80 -7.22 4.38
CA THR A 36 14.04 -6.25 5.46
C THR A 36 13.77 -6.89 6.83
N GLN A 37 12.71 -7.69 6.94
CA GLN A 37 12.34 -8.40 8.16
C GLN A 37 13.35 -9.50 8.52
N GLU A 38 13.83 -10.25 7.53
CA GLU A 38 14.86 -11.28 7.74
C GLU A 38 16.22 -10.66 8.10
N LEU A 39 16.63 -9.54 7.48
CA LEU A 39 17.83 -8.78 7.87
C LEU A 39 17.76 -8.29 9.32
N ARG A 40 16.59 -7.80 9.74
CA ARG A 40 16.37 -7.40 11.15
C ARG A 40 16.42 -8.58 12.10
N ARG A 41 15.83 -9.71 11.74
CA ARG A 41 15.91 -10.95 12.53
C ARG A 41 17.36 -11.40 12.72
N ARG A 42 18.22 -11.15 11.72
CA ARG A 42 19.66 -11.44 11.76
C ARG A 42 20.49 -10.33 12.43
N GLY A 43 19.87 -9.25 12.91
CA GLY A 43 20.56 -8.15 13.59
C GLY A 43 21.41 -7.26 12.68
N ILE A 44 21.19 -7.31 11.36
CA ILE A 44 21.97 -6.55 10.39
C ILE A 44 21.35 -5.17 10.19
N GLN A 45 22.16 -4.12 10.36
CA GLN A 45 21.75 -2.75 10.12
C GLN A 45 21.52 -2.53 8.62
N LEU A 46 20.35 -1.98 8.29
CA LEU A 46 19.99 -1.64 6.92
C LEU A 46 20.69 -0.33 6.51
N PRO A 47 21.18 -0.22 5.27
CA PRO A 47 21.69 1.05 4.77
C PRO A 47 20.57 2.09 4.85
N THR A 48 20.84 3.20 5.54
CA THR A 48 19.98 4.38 5.52
C THR A 48 20.09 4.98 4.14
N THR A 49 19.05 4.83 3.31
CA THR A 49 19.00 5.48 2.01
C THR A 49 19.06 6.99 2.23
N PRO A 50 20.05 7.72 1.68
CA PRO A 50 20.05 9.17 1.74
C PRO A 50 18.84 9.72 0.98
N PRO A 51 18.28 10.88 1.38
CA PRO A 51 17.13 11.48 0.70
C PRO A 51 17.45 11.69 -0.78
N PRO A 52 16.49 11.46 -1.69
CA PRO A 52 16.74 11.59 -3.12
C PRO A 52 17.13 13.03 -3.45
N PRO A 53 18.24 13.27 -4.19
CA PRO A 53 18.52 14.59 -4.72
C PRO A 53 17.42 14.99 -5.70
N SER A 54 16.95 16.24 -5.60
CA SER A 54 15.96 16.83 -6.52
C SER A 54 16.41 16.63 -7.98
N ALA A 55 15.55 16.00 -8.78
CA ALA A 55 15.84 15.68 -10.16
C ALA A 55 16.05 16.96 -11.00
N PRO A 56 17.15 17.06 -11.79
CA PRO A 56 17.25 18.08 -12.84
C PRO A 56 16.30 17.75 -14.00
N PRO A 57 15.80 18.77 -14.75
CA PRO A 57 14.90 18.55 -15.86
C PRO A 57 15.59 17.78 -17.01
N LEU A 58 14.89 16.77 -17.54
CA LEU A 58 15.33 15.95 -18.67
C LEU A 58 15.20 16.73 -19.99
N PRO A 59 16.25 16.84 -20.82
CA PRO A 59 16.10 17.07 -22.25
C PRO A 59 15.70 15.75 -22.92
N TYR A 60 14.59 15.76 -23.65
CA TYR A 60 14.25 14.72 -24.61
C TYR A 60 15.11 14.94 -25.86
N ASP A 61 15.94 13.95 -26.21
CA ASP A 61 16.28 13.67 -27.61
C ASP A 61 16.31 12.15 -27.78
N TYR A 62 15.48 11.70 -28.71
CA TYR A 62 15.29 10.30 -29.07
C TYR A 62 15.96 10.13 -30.43
N GLU A 63 17.18 9.58 -30.47
CA GLU A 63 17.82 9.14 -31.71
C GLU A 63 17.67 7.63 -31.85
N GLU A 64 16.88 7.20 -32.83
CA GLU A 64 16.83 5.82 -33.31
C GLU A 64 18.16 5.48 -34.03
N PRO A 65 18.79 4.33 -33.76
CA PRO A 65 19.95 3.92 -34.54
C PRO A 65 19.53 3.32 -35.89
N GLU A 66 19.95 3.96 -36.98
CA GLU A 66 19.88 3.42 -38.34
C GLU A 66 20.77 2.17 -38.53
N PRO A 67 20.39 1.22 -39.41
CA PRO A 67 21.20 0.04 -39.71
C PRO A 67 22.39 0.37 -40.63
N ALA A 68 23.61 0.33 -40.09
CA ALA A 68 24.84 0.58 -40.84
C ALA A 68 25.26 -0.62 -41.73
N ALA A 69 25.36 -0.34 -43.03
CA ALA A 69 25.70 -1.24 -44.12
C ALA A 69 27.21 -1.53 -44.24
N TRP A 70 27.75 -2.42 -43.40
CA TRP A 70 29.15 -2.90 -43.54
C TRP A 70 29.23 -4.39 -43.91
N LYS A 71 28.37 -4.82 -44.83
CA LYS A 71 28.26 -6.21 -45.28
C LYS A 71 28.86 -6.39 -46.67
N ARG A 72 30.16 -6.13 -46.88
CA ARG A 72 30.81 -6.33 -48.20
C ARG A 72 32.24 -6.88 -48.25
N TRP A 73 32.86 -7.27 -47.13
CA TRP A 73 34.25 -7.79 -47.17
C TRP A 73 34.48 -9.11 -46.43
N LEU A 74 33.42 -9.90 -46.22
CA LEU A 74 33.50 -11.15 -45.45
C LEU A 74 33.75 -12.49 -46.21
N PRO A 75 33.98 -12.58 -47.55
CA PRO A 75 34.14 -13.90 -48.17
C PRO A 75 35.60 -14.35 -48.38
N VAL A 76 36.60 -13.70 -47.78
CA VAL A 76 38.03 -14.10 -47.95
C VAL A 76 38.64 -14.76 -46.70
N ALA A 77 38.00 -14.66 -45.54
CA ALA A 77 38.52 -15.22 -44.28
C ALA A 77 38.11 -16.69 -44.00
N LEU A 78 37.28 -17.31 -44.86
CA LEU A 78 36.68 -18.63 -44.59
C LEU A 78 37.55 -19.82 -45.09
N GLY A 79 38.62 -19.58 -45.86
CA GLY A 79 39.45 -20.65 -46.44
C GLY A 79 40.55 -21.22 -45.54
N LEU A 80 41.00 -20.47 -44.53
CA LEU A 80 42.20 -20.82 -43.74
C LEU A 80 41.90 -21.44 -42.37
N VAL A 81 40.66 -21.37 -41.89
CA VAL A 81 40.26 -21.93 -40.58
C VAL A 81 39.91 -23.41 -40.66
N LEU A 82 39.51 -23.92 -41.83
CA LEU A 82 39.04 -25.30 -42.00
C LEU A 82 40.17 -26.36 -41.99
N LEU A 83 41.43 -25.96 -42.22
CA LEU A 83 42.60 -26.85 -42.12
C LEU A 83 43.15 -27.00 -40.69
N VAL A 84 42.84 -26.09 -39.78
CA VAL A 84 43.29 -26.15 -38.37
C VAL A 84 42.35 -27.01 -37.52
N ILE A 85 41.05 -27.07 -37.86
CA ILE A 85 40.04 -27.78 -37.07
C ILE A 85 40.14 -29.31 -37.21
N THR A 86 40.55 -29.83 -38.37
CA THR A 86 40.66 -31.29 -38.59
C THR A 86 41.87 -31.92 -37.88
N GLY A 87 42.96 -31.17 -37.68
CA GLY A 87 44.15 -31.65 -36.96
C GLY A 87 43.96 -31.75 -35.44
N TRP A 88 43.08 -30.93 -34.86
CA TRP A 88 42.92 -30.87 -33.39
C TRP A 88 41.94 -31.90 -32.81
N LEU A 89 41.12 -32.54 -33.65
CA LEU A 89 40.15 -33.55 -33.23
C LEU A 89 40.75 -34.95 -33.02
N VAL A 90 41.95 -35.23 -33.53
CA VAL A 90 42.59 -36.56 -33.40
C VAL A 90 43.38 -36.70 -32.09
N LEU A 91 43.66 -35.62 -31.36
CA LEU A 91 44.53 -35.63 -30.17
C LEU A 91 43.84 -35.31 -28.82
N ARG A 92 42.52 -35.47 -28.69
CA ARG A 92 41.88 -35.23 -27.37
C ARG A 92 41.89 -36.46 -26.44
N PRO A 93 42.43 -36.34 -25.22
CA PRO A 93 42.30 -37.36 -24.18
C PRO A 93 40.86 -37.43 -23.65
N LYS A 94 40.38 -38.64 -23.33
CA LYS A 94 39.05 -38.89 -22.77
C LYS A 94 38.90 -38.21 -21.40
N ALA A 95 37.98 -37.24 -21.31
CA ALA A 95 37.60 -36.60 -20.05
C ALA A 95 36.59 -37.47 -19.26
N GLN A 96 36.81 -37.55 -17.95
CA GLN A 96 35.92 -38.17 -16.97
C GLN A 96 34.57 -37.44 -16.85
N PRO A 97 33.49 -38.13 -16.45
CA PRO A 97 32.16 -37.56 -16.39
C PRO A 97 32.04 -36.56 -15.24
N VAL A 98 31.85 -35.29 -15.57
CA VAL A 98 31.48 -34.23 -14.61
C VAL A 98 29.99 -34.34 -14.32
N ALA A 99 29.63 -34.29 -13.04
CA ALA A 99 28.25 -34.34 -12.56
C ALA A 99 27.40 -33.25 -13.21
N LYS A 100 26.16 -33.61 -13.57
CA LYS A 100 25.19 -32.68 -14.19
C LYS A 100 24.87 -31.54 -13.20
N PRO A 101 24.93 -30.27 -13.63
CA PRO A 101 24.46 -29.17 -12.79
C PRO A 101 22.95 -29.31 -12.57
N VAL A 102 22.54 -29.22 -11.31
CA VAL A 102 21.13 -29.15 -10.91
C VAL A 102 20.54 -27.90 -11.58
N SER A 103 19.51 -28.11 -12.40
CA SER A 103 18.78 -27.02 -13.05
C SER A 103 18.04 -26.22 -11.97
N THR A 104 18.56 -25.04 -11.63
CA THR A 104 17.80 -24.02 -10.92
C THR A 104 16.70 -23.56 -11.87
N ALA A 105 15.45 -23.89 -11.57
CA ALA A 105 14.31 -23.43 -12.35
C ALA A 105 14.35 -21.88 -12.44
N PRO A 106 14.08 -21.29 -13.61
CA PRO A 106 14.11 -19.84 -13.78
C PRO A 106 13.09 -19.18 -12.85
N ILE A 107 13.51 -18.12 -12.16
CA ILE A 107 12.66 -17.29 -11.33
C ILE A 107 11.61 -16.65 -12.24
N VAL A 108 10.37 -17.15 -12.20
CA VAL A 108 9.26 -16.57 -12.95
C VAL A 108 8.73 -15.39 -12.15
N LEU A 109 8.79 -14.19 -12.73
CA LEU A 109 8.14 -13.01 -12.19
C LEU A 109 6.63 -13.20 -12.32
N GLU A 110 5.96 -13.56 -11.23
CA GLU A 110 4.50 -13.56 -11.19
C GLU A 110 3.99 -12.12 -11.19
N ALA A 111 3.14 -11.79 -12.16
CA ALA A 111 2.42 -10.53 -12.19
C ALA A 111 1.49 -10.46 -10.97
N VAL A 112 1.88 -9.69 -9.96
CA VAL A 112 1.05 -9.46 -8.77
C VAL A 112 -0.18 -8.67 -9.19
N ARG A 113 -1.37 -9.23 -8.97
CA ARG A 113 -2.64 -8.57 -9.21
C ARG A 113 -2.70 -7.29 -8.37
N ALA A 114 -2.85 -6.14 -9.02
CA ALA A 114 -3.18 -4.90 -8.34
C ALA A 114 -4.51 -5.09 -7.59
N GLN A 115 -4.45 -5.12 -6.27
CA GLN A 115 -5.64 -5.32 -5.45
C GLN A 115 -6.39 -3.99 -5.37
N ARG A 116 -7.35 -3.79 -6.27
CA ARG A 116 -8.13 -2.56 -6.36
C ARG A 116 -8.86 -2.28 -5.05
N LEU A 117 -8.97 -1.00 -4.69
CA LEU A 117 -9.84 -0.56 -3.61
C LEU A 117 -11.29 -1.00 -3.92
N PRO A 118 -11.98 -1.68 -2.98
CA PRO A 118 -13.35 -2.09 -3.18
C PRO A 118 -14.29 -0.91 -3.45
N ASP A 119 -15.41 -1.18 -4.12
CA ASP A 119 -16.51 -0.22 -4.18
C ASP A 119 -17.33 -0.30 -2.88
N PHE A 120 -17.47 0.84 -2.20
CA PHE A 120 -18.17 0.97 -0.93
C PHE A 120 -19.53 1.66 -1.06
N GLU A 121 -20.03 1.91 -2.27
CA GLU A 121 -21.28 2.66 -2.50
C GLU A 121 -22.52 1.97 -1.91
N ALA A 122 -22.63 0.64 -2.04
CA ALA A 122 -23.77 -0.11 -1.51
C ALA A 122 -23.82 -0.07 0.03
N GLU A 123 -22.68 -0.30 0.68
CA GLU A 123 -22.56 -0.23 2.14
C GLU A 123 -22.83 1.19 2.65
N THR A 124 -22.23 2.20 2.01
CA THR A 124 -22.43 3.61 2.33
C THR A 124 -23.91 3.99 2.24
N LYS A 125 -24.62 3.54 1.19
CA LYS A 125 -26.06 3.81 1.04
C LYS A 125 -26.87 3.26 2.21
N ALA A 126 -26.55 2.05 2.67
CA ALA A 126 -27.20 1.46 3.84
C ALA A 126 -26.89 2.26 5.13
N GLN A 127 -25.63 2.63 5.33
CA GLN A 127 -25.20 3.43 6.49
C GLN A 127 -25.87 4.82 6.54
N VAL A 128 -25.96 5.51 5.39
CA VAL A 128 -26.65 6.81 5.29
C VAL A 128 -28.14 6.67 5.61
N GLN A 129 -28.77 5.57 5.21
CA GLN A 129 -30.17 5.32 5.54
C GLN A 129 -30.38 5.10 7.05
N LEU A 130 -29.47 4.39 7.72
CA LEU A 130 -29.51 4.24 9.19
C LEU A 130 -29.38 5.60 9.89
N VAL A 131 -28.46 6.43 9.43
CA VAL A 131 -28.30 7.79 9.97
C VAL A 131 -29.56 8.63 9.77
N ARG A 132 -30.20 8.54 8.59
CA ARG A 132 -31.48 9.23 8.34
C ARG A 132 -32.57 8.79 9.31
N GLN A 133 -32.64 7.49 9.64
CA GLN A 133 -33.67 6.94 10.51
C GLN A 133 -33.54 7.41 11.96
N GLN A 134 -32.35 7.81 12.38
CA GLN A 134 -32.11 8.34 13.73
C GLN A 134 -32.52 9.81 13.90
N LEU A 135 -32.81 10.52 12.81
CA LEU A 135 -33.31 11.88 12.88
C LEU A 135 -34.76 11.90 13.37
N SER A 136 -35.09 12.94 14.14
CA SER A 136 -36.46 13.17 14.62
C SER A 136 -37.44 13.31 13.44
N ALA A 137 -38.74 13.13 13.69
CA ALA A 137 -39.75 13.34 12.65
C ALA A 137 -39.73 14.79 12.12
N ALA A 138 -39.46 15.76 12.99
CA ALA A 138 -39.36 17.17 12.63
C ALA A 138 -38.16 17.43 11.71
N ASP A 139 -36.97 16.93 12.04
CA ASP A 139 -35.78 17.07 11.20
C ASP A 139 -35.97 16.39 9.84
N ARG A 140 -36.56 15.19 9.82
CA ARG A 140 -36.84 14.44 8.58
C ARG A 140 -37.83 15.15 7.66
N ALA A 141 -38.70 16.00 8.19
CA ALA A 141 -39.64 16.78 7.39
C ALA A 141 -38.93 17.94 6.64
N ASP A 142 -37.83 18.47 7.17
CA ASP A 142 -36.98 19.43 6.47
C ASP A 142 -36.09 18.71 5.44
N THR A 143 -36.61 18.57 4.22
CA THR A 143 -35.90 17.90 3.12
C THR A 143 -34.63 18.63 2.69
N THR A 144 -34.50 19.93 3.00
CA THR A 144 -33.36 20.74 2.56
C THR A 144 -32.17 20.54 3.50
N ALA A 145 -32.37 20.75 4.80
CA ALA A 145 -31.34 20.50 5.80
C ALA A 145 -30.98 19.01 5.86
N THR A 146 -31.98 18.14 5.90
CA THR A 146 -31.75 16.68 5.84
C THR A 146 -31.00 16.28 4.57
N GLY A 147 -31.36 16.84 3.41
CA GLY A 147 -30.67 16.55 2.15
C GLY A 147 -29.19 16.96 2.16
N ARG A 148 -28.86 18.14 2.70
CA ARG A 148 -27.48 18.59 2.90
C ARG A 148 -26.71 17.68 3.85
N TYR A 149 -27.32 17.36 4.99
CA TYR A 149 -26.75 16.47 5.98
C TYR A 149 -26.44 15.07 5.41
N LEU A 150 -27.38 14.45 4.71
CA LEU A 150 -27.18 13.11 4.13
C LEU A 150 -26.11 13.08 3.02
N ARG A 151 -25.92 14.18 2.27
CA ARG A 151 -24.80 14.31 1.34
C ARG A 151 -23.45 14.34 2.06
N MET A 152 -23.38 15.03 3.20
CA MET A 152 -22.19 15.05 4.05
C MET A 152 -21.94 13.68 4.68
N ALA A 153 -22.98 13.03 5.21
CA ALA A 153 -22.90 11.68 5.74
C ALA A 153 -22.39 10.68 4.68
N ARG A 154 -22.85 10.79 3.42
CA ARG A 154 -22.34 9.94 2.32
C ARG A 154 -20.84 10.15 2.08
N ARG A 155 -20.37 11.40 2.05
CA ARG A 155 -18.95 11.72 1.89
C ARG A 155 -18.12 11.13 3.04
N TYR A 156 -18.62 11.28 4.27
CA TYR A 156 -18.03 10.70 5.47
C TYR A 156 -17.91 9.17 5.35
N PHE A 157 -19.01 8.47 5.14
CA PHE A 157 -19.00 6.99 5.14
C PHE A 157 -18.16 6.40 4.01
N LEU A 158 -18.12 7.02 2.82
CA LEU A 158 -17.22 6.57 1.77
C LEU A 158 -15.74 6.69 2.20
N ALA A 159 -15.37 7.81 2.82
CA ALA A 159 -14.01 8.00 3.34
C ALA A 159 -13.70 7.05 4.50
N GLU A 160 -14.64 6.87 5.42
CA GLU A 160 -14.50 5.99 6.58
C GLU A 160 -14.35 4.53 6.18
N ASN A 161 -15.20 4.01 5.27
CA ASN A 161 -15.13 2.62 4.81
C ASN A 161 -13.81 2.34 4.08
N GLN A 162 -13.35 3.29 3.25
CA GLN A 162 -12.04 3.18 2.59
C GLN A 162 -10.88 3.21 3.61
N SER A 163 -10.95 4.10 4.59
CA SER A 163 -9.93 4.20 5.64
C SER A 163 -9.88 2.95 6.52
N ALA A 164 -11.03 2.42 6.91
CA ALA A 164 -11.16 1.20 7.69
C ALA A 164 -10.62 -0.02 6.91
N TYR A 165 -10.90 -0.11 5.61
CA TYR A 165 -10.34 -1.16 4.75
C TYR A 165 -8.80 -1.11 4.70
N LEU A 166 -8.22 0.07 4.47
CA LEU A 166 -6.77 0.25 4.48
C LEU A 166 -6.16 -0.05 5.85
N THR A 167 -6.86 0.30 6.93
CA THR A 167 -6.45 -0.04 8.29
C THR A 167 -6.45 -1.56 8.51
N ASN A 168 -7.41 -2.30 7.96
CA ASN A 168 -7.42 -3.76 8.03
C ASN A 168 -6.29 -4.39 7.21
N ILE A 169 -5.94 -3.83 6.05
CA ILE A 169 -4.73 -4.24 5.31
C ILE A 169 -3.47 -4.02 6.16
N ALA A 170 -3.36 -2.87 6.82
CA ALA A 170 -2.24 -2.55 7.69
C ALA A 170 -2.14 -3.50 8.90
N LYS A 171 -3.27 -3.92 9.48
CA LYS A 171 -3.30 -4.93 10.55
C LYS A 171 -2.87 -6.32 10.09
N GLY A 172 -3.26 -6.70 8.88
CA GLY A 172 -2.98 -8.01 8.31
C GLY A 172 -1.60 -8.15 7.66
N ASP A 173 -0.72 -7.14 7.80
CA ASP A 173 0.60 -7.06 7.16
C ASP A 173 0.57 -7.39 5.65
N SER A 174 -0.53 -7.02 5.00
CA SER A 174 -0.83 -7.35 3.61
C SER A 174 -0.66 -6.14 2.68
N ALA A 175 0.08 -5.12 3.13
CA ALA A 175 0.32 -3.91 2.37
C ALA A 175 1.22 -4.21 1.17
N ALA A 176 0.67 -4.08 -0.04
CA ALA A 176 1.39 -4.28 -1.30
C ALA A 176 1.75 -2.93 -1.95
N GLY A 177 2.49 -2.97 -3.07
CA GLY A 177 3.00 -1.79 -3.78
C GLY A 177 1.97 -0.71 -4.14
N THR A 178 0.67 -1.05 -4.25
CA THR A 178 -0.39 -0.07 -4.53
C THR A 178 -0.94 0.63 -3.29
N PHE A 179 -0.54 0.20 -2.09
CA PHE A 179 -1.07 0.69 -0.82
C PHE A 179 -0.84 2.21 -0.60
N PRO A 180 0.35 2.79 -0.87
CA PRO A 180 0.54 4.24 -0.76
C PRO A 180 -0.39 5.05 -1.68
N GLY A 181 -0.61 4.59 -2.92
CA GLY A 181 -1.52 5.25 -3.85
C GLY A 181 -2.98 5.19 -3.38
N GLN A 182 -3.39 4.08 -2.76
CA GLN A 182 -4.73 3.96 -2.17
C GLN A 182 -4.92 4.85 -0.94
N ILE A 183 -3.86 5.04 -0.15
CA ILE A 183 -3.83 6.02 0.94
C ILE A 183 -4.07 7.42 0.39
N ASP A 184 -3.36 7.83 -0.67
CA ASP A 184 -3.49 9.17 -1.24
C ASP A 184 -4.92 9.44 -1.75
N LEU A 185 -5.53 8.47 -2.45
CA LEU A 185 -6.92 8.55 -2.89
C LEU A 185 -7.91 8.69 -1.71
N THR A 186 -7.63 8.00 -0.61
CA THR A 186 -8.49 8.05 0.59
C THR A 186 -8.32 9.38 1.33
N LEU A 187 -7.08 9.89 1.44
CA LEU A 187 -6.78 11.20 2.00
C LEU A 187 -7.44 12.33 1.19
N GLU A 188 -7.46 12.23 -0.14
CA GLU A 188 -8.18 13.16 -0.99
C GLU A 188 -9.68 13.17 -0.66
N ARG A 189 -10.29 12.00 -0.51
CA ARG A 189 -11.71 11.87 -0.15
C ARG A 189 -12.03 12.46 1.22
N ILE A 190 -11.15 12.25 2.21
CA ILE A 190 -11.25 12.92 3.52
C ILE A 190 -11.21 14.44 3.32
N SER A 191 -10.29 14.94 2.51
CA SER A 191 -10.16 16.39 2.24
C SER A 191 -11.44 16.99 1.65
N TRP A 192 -12.16 16.25 0.80
CA TRP A 192 -13.44 16.72 0.23
C TRP A 192 -14.52 16.88 1.30
N PHE A 193 -14.58 15.98 2.28
CA PHE A 193 -15.46 16.16 3.43
C PHE A 193 -15.07 17.40 4.23
N MET A 194 -13.78 17.55 4.59
CA MET A 194 -13.30 18.67 5.39
C MET A 194 -13.57 20.02 4.70
N LYS A 195 -13.26 20.13 3.41
CA LYS A 195 -13.55 21.31 2.59
C LYS A 195 -15.04 21.62 2.55
N ALA A 196 -15.89 20.59 2.40
CA ALA A 196 -17.33 20.78 2.41
C ALA A 196 -17.87 21.24 3.76
N LYS A 197 -17.35 20.71 4.87
CA LYS A 197 -17.74 21.08 6.24
C LYS A 197 -17.36 22.53 6.57
N ALA A 198 -16.31 23.06 5.97
CA ALA A 198 -15.90 24.46 6.14
C ALA A 198 -16.96 25.47 5.67
N TYR A 199 -17.88 25.07 4.79
CA TYR A 199 -19.02 25.91 4.41
C TYR A 199 -20.18 25.77 5.39
N ASN A 200 -20.86 26.87 5.70
CA ASN A 200 -22.06 26.85 6.51
C ASN A 200 -23.19 26.06 5.82
N GLN A 201 -23.51 24.90 6.38
CA GLN A 201 -24.51 23.98 5.84
C GLN A 201 -25.96 24.36 6.21
N HIS A 202 -26.15 25.33 7.11
CA HIS A 202 -27.46 25.75 7.64
C HIS A 202 -28.27 24.53 8.07
N LEU A 203 -27.74 23.79 9.04
CA LEU A 203 -28.34 22.56 9.55
C LEU A 203 -28.97 22.81 10.91
N HIS A 204 -29.83 21.88 11.33
CA HIS A 204 -30.36 21.89 12.69
C HIS A 204 -29.27 21.42 13.66
N PRO A 205 -29.28 21.86 14.94
CA PRO A 205 -28.17 21.61 15.87
C PRO A 205 -27.75 20.14 15.99
N VAL A 206 -28.72 19.21 16.02
CA VAL A 206 -28.45 17.76 16.11
C VAL A 206 -27.67 17.24 14.89
N MET A 207 -27.96 17.77 13.70
CA MET A 207 -27.23 17.41 12.47
C MET A 207 -25.83 18.01 12.48
N GLU A 208 -25.64 19.22 13.03
CA GLU A 208 -24.32 19.85 13.17
C GLU A 208 -23.43 19.07 14.13
N GLU A 209 -23.92 18.72 15.31
CA GLU A 209 -23.20 17.90 16.31
C GLU A 209 -22.73 16.58 15.70
N ARG A 210 -23.62 15.91 14.95
CA ARG A 210 -23.28 14.67 14.24
C ARG A 210 -22.23 14.89 13.14
N LEU A 211 -22.20 16.04 12.47
CA LEU A 211 -21.14 16.35 11.52
C LEU A 211 -19.80 16.62 12.20
N ASP A 212 -19.81 17.16 13.42
CA ASP A 212 -18.59 17.37 14.20
C ASP A 212 -17.99 16.03 14.66
N LEU A 213 -18.84 15.08 15.06
CA LEU A 213 -18.41 13.69 15.31
C LEU A 213 -17.79 13.03 14.06
N MET A 214 -18.42 13.19 12.89
CA MET A 214 -17.87 12.72 11.62
C MET A 214 -16.50 13.34 11.34
N GLN A 215 -16.34 14.64 11.58
CA GLN A 215 -15.07 15.34 11.42
C GLN A 215 -14.01 14.76 12.37
N GLN A 216 -14.33 14.56 13.65
CA GLN A 216 -13.41 13.97 14.63
C GLN A 216 -12.91 12.60 14.17
N ALA A 217 -13.82 11.70 13.76
CA ALA A 217 -13.45 10.38 13.26
C ALA A 217 -12.53 10.47 12.04
N LEU A 218 -12.80 11.37 11.08
CA LEU A 218 -11.96 11.52 9.90
C LEU A 218 -10.59 12.14 10.20
N VAL A 219 -10.46 12.99 11.22
CA VAL A 219 -9.14 13.47 11.68
C VAL A 219 -8.30 12.29 12.19
N LEU A 220 -8.90 11.39 12.98
CA LEU A 220 -8.22 10.17 13.43
C LEU A 220 -7.80 9.27 12.27
N ARG A 221 -8.70 9.08 11.29
CA ARG A 221 -8.38 8.33 10.06
C ARG A 221 -7.26 8.98 9.26
N GLN A 222 -7.32 10.30 9.06
CA GLN A 222 -6.32 11.06 8.32
C GLN A 222 -4.92 10.89 8.94
N ASN A 223 -4.82 11.07 10.25
CA ASN A 223 -3.55 10.90 10.97
C ASN A 223 -3.02 9.46 10.85
N SER A 224 -3.89 8.47 10.97
CA SER A 224 -3.52 7.06 10.82
C SER A 224 -3.01 6.75 9.40
N LEU A 225 -3.67 7.27 8.37
CA LEU A 225 -3.28 7.11 6.97
C LEU A 225 -1.93 7.78 6.65
N LEU A 226 -1.70 8.99 7.14
CA LEU A 226 -0.40 9.66 7.00
C LEU A 226 0.72 8.86 7.69
N ASN A 227 0.45 8.31 8.86
CA ASN A 227 1.38 7.43 9.57
C ASN A 227 1.65 6.13 8.80
N PHE A 228 0.62 5.49 8.23
CA PHE A 228 0.81 4.31 7.37
C PHE A 228 1.72 4.59 6.19
N LYS A 229 1.53 5.74 5.51
CA LYS A 229 2.37 6.14 4.38
C LYS A 229 3.84 6.25 4.80
N SER A 230 4.12 7.03 5.84
CA SER A 230 5.49 7.21 6.36
C SER A 230 6.12 5.89 6.85
N ARG A 231 5.34 5.02 7.48
CA ARG A 231 5.81 3.71 7.98
C ARG A 231 6.08 2.73 6.86
N TYR A 232 5.25 2.73 5.83
CA TYR A 232 5.46 1.94 4.62
C TYR A 232 6.76 2.32 3.93
N GLU A 233 6.99 3.62 3.71
CA GLU A 233 8.21 4.13 3.09
C GLU A 233 9.48 3.83 3.91
N SER A 234 9.37 3.81 5.25
CA SER A 234 10.48 3.51 6.16
C SER A 234 10.59 2.03 6.57
N GLY A 235 9.76 1.15 6.01
CA GLY A 235 9.70 -0.27 6.34
C GLY A 235 9.40 -0.57 7.82
N ARG A 236 8.75 0.35 8.54
CA ARG A 236 8.39 0.19 9.96
C ARG A 236 7.08 -0.60 10.09
N PRO A 237 6.82 -1.26 11.23
CA PRO A 237 5.53 -1.88 11.50
C PRO A 237 4.40 -0.86 11.32
N MET A 238 3.37 -1.25 10.57
CA MET A 238 2.26 -0.37 10.21
C MET A 238 1.42 0.03 11.41
N MET A 239 1.25 -0.87 12.38
CA MET A 239 0.41 -0.65 13.55
C MET A 239 1.27 -0.53 14.82
N ASP A 240 0.87 0.39 15.69
CA ASP A 240 1.35 0.51 17.06
C ASP A 240 0.18 0.76 18.02
N ARG A 241 0.47 1.01 19.30
CA ARG A 241 -0.54 1.24 20.33
C ARG A 241 -1.42 2.45 20.02
N ASP A 242 -0.84 3.56 19.56
CA ASP A 242 -1.57 4.80 19.31
C ASP A 242 -2.46 4.67 18.08
N MET A 243 -1.99 3.96 17.05
CA MET A 243 -2.76 3.68 15.84
C MET A 243 -3.91 2.70 16.11
N ASN A 244 -3.68 1.69 16.96
CA ASN A 244 -4.77 0.81 17.42
C ASN A 244 -5.82 1.59 18.23
N ARG A 245 -5.39 2.53 19.08
CA ARG A 245 -6.31 3.39 19.84
C ARG A 245 -7.11 4.32 18.92
N ALA A 246 -6.44 4.97 17.95
CA ALA A 246 -7.10 5.86 17.00
C ALA A 246 -8.10 5.10 16.11
N ASP A 247 -7.76 3.88 15.68
CA ASP A 247 -8.67 3.02 14.93
C ASP A 247 -9.90 2.61 15.75
N PHE A 248 -9.70 2.21 17.01
CA PHE A 248 -10.80 1.92 17.92
C PHE A 248 -11.71 3.13 18.10
N GLU A 249 -11.14 4.31 18.39
CA GLU A 249 -11.90 5.53 18.62
C GLU A 249 -12.70 5.96 17.38
N ALA A 250 -12.08 5.92 16.19
CA ALA A 250 -12.76 6.24 14.93
C ALA A 250 -13.91 5.25 14.64
N THR A 251 -13.68 3.95 14.88
CA THR A 251 -14.69 2.91 14.69
C THR A 251 -15.86 3.07 15.65
N ASP A 252 -15.57 3.41 16.90
CA ASP A 252 -16.58 3.65 17.94
C ASP A 252 -17.45 4.88 17.61
N ILE A 253 -16.86 6.00 17.17
CA ILE A 253 -17.63 7.16 16.67
C ILE A 253 -18.50 6.75 15.48
N SER A 254 -17.97 5.96 14.55
CA SER A 254 -18.72 5.45 13.41
C SER A 254 -19.91 4.57 13.83
N ASN A 255 -19.74 3.78 14.90
CA ASN A 255 -20.81 2.98 15.51
C ASN A 255 -21.88 3.86 16.17
N GLU A 256 -21.48 4.87 16.94
CA GLU A 256 -22.37 5.84 17.57
C GLU A 256 -23.21 6.58 16.53
N LEU A 257 -22.59 7.06 15.44
CA LEU A 257 -23.30 7.69 14.32
C LEU A 257 -24.34 6.76 13.69
N ARG A 258 -24.10 5.44 13.70
CA ARG A 258 -25.04 4.41 13.22
C ARG A 258 -26.02 3.94 14.30
N GLY A 259 -26.03 4.56 15.48
CA GLY A 259 -26.95 4.24 16.57
C GLY A 259 -26.64 2.90 17.23
N LYS A 260 -25.42 2.39 17.06
CA LYS A 260 -24.93 1.22 17.79
C LYS A 260 -24.38 1.68 19.13
N ALA A 261 -24.49 0.83 20.16
CA ALA A 261 -23.93 1.11 21.47
C ALA A 261 -22.42 1.35 21.36
N SER A 262 -21.91 2.36 22.06
CA SER A 262 -20.48 2.59 22.18
C SER A 262 -19.85 1.43 22.98
N GLU A 263 -18.71 0.95 22.51
CA GLU A 263 -17.93 -0.08 23.20
C GLU A 263 -16.90 0.54 24.17
N ARG A 264 -16.91 1.86 24.34
CA ARG A 264 -16.10 2.52 25.37
C ARG A 264 -16.54 2.00 26.73
N ALA A 265 -15.58 1.44 27.48
CA ALA A 265 -15.79 1.21 28.90
C ALA A 265 -16.23 2.55 29.53
N PRO A 266 -17.34 2.59 30.28
CA PRO A 266 -17.73 3.80 30.98
C PRO A 266 -16.54 4.19 31.85
N ILE A 267 -16.06 5.43 31.69
CA ILE A 267 -15.08 5.99 32.60
C ILE A 267 -15.76 5.99 33.96
N GLN A 268 -15.44 5.00 34.79
CA GLN A 268 -15.75 5.04 36.22
C GLN A 268 -14.90 6.17 36.78
N GLY A 269 -15.41 7.39 36.67
CA GLY A 269 -14.96 8.48 37.52
C GLY A 269 -15.22 8.04 38.94
N ASN A 270 -14.18 7.85 39.72
CA ASN A 270 -14.31 7.81 41.17
C ASN A 270 -14.87 9.16 41.60
N ILE A 271 -16.20 9.23 41.78
CA ILE A 271 -16.88 10.36 42.42
C ILE A 271 -16.78 10.22 43.96
N THR A 272 -15.74 9.56 44.48
CA THR A 272 -15.54 9.32 45.91
C THR A 272 -14.46 10.19 46.55
N ASP A 273 -13.83 11.09 45.81
CA ASP A 273 -12.94 12.11 46.36
C ASP A 273 -13.46 13.54 46.03
N LEU A 274 -14.59 13.91 46.64
CA LEU A 274 -14.99 15.31 46.86
C LEU A 274 -15.60 15.45 48.26
#